data_AF-V4P1E6-F1
#
_entry.id   AF-V4P1E6-F1
#
_cell.length_a   1.000
_cell.length_b   1.000
_cell.length_c   1.000
_cell.angle_alpha   90.00
_cell.angle_beta   90.00
_cell.angle_gamma   90.00
#
_symmetry.space_group_name_H-M   'P 1'
#
loop_
_entity.id
_entity.type
_entity.pdbx_description
1 polymer ?
#
loop_
_entity_poly.entity_id
_entity_poly.type
_entity_poly.pdbx_seq_one_letter_code
_entity_poly.pdbx_strand_id
1 'polypeptide(L)'
;MLKAMVPSADILGAVSVASFPRNTYANYARLIDTADIVLSHTIHDQYPVEWLRTSNLKVLCGDRLHLIPNLYFLGYTPDMVYLHADGSRHVVQGPMTDYHLASVIYAYQQGRSPDRAAALFSDDAFFQQNYAGAAEQSLIELTRREAHLDIRMVDYVAEHYKHRRLFHTLNHPTAHLLSVLADRILTHLGIAHYDMREVIQEDPLSDIVKAPHPAVHRMLGLTFDNPPVDRSYSLKSNLTPDLHSLRYYTSVELVEAYYAVYQRHREVIMAYQTQISA
;
A
#
# COMPACT_ATOMS: atom_id res chain seq x y z
N MET A 1 -6.66 -15.57 -0.89
CA MET A 1 -6.66 -15.78 -2.36
C MET A 1 -6.26 -17.20 -2.76
N LEU A 2 -4.98 -17.58 -2.62
CA LEU A 2 -4.47 -18.89 -3.08
C LEU A 2 -5.28 -20.09 -2.57
N LYS A 3 -5.60 -20.16 -1.26
CA LYS A 3 -6.43 -21.24 -0.70
C LYS A 3 -7.84 -21.32 -1.29
N ALA A 4 -8.42 -20.18 -1.68
CA ALA A 4 -9.74 -20.16 -2.32
C ALA A 4 -9.68 -20.69 -3.76
N MET A 5 -8.59 -20.38 -4.48
CA MET A 5 -8.37 -20.83 -5.86
C MET A 5 -7.90 -22.29 -5.94
N VAL A 6 -7.25 -22.79 -4.89
CA VAL A 6 -6.78 -24.18 -4.75
C VAL A 6 -7.18 -24.73 -3.38
N PRO A 7 -8.43 -25.18 -3.20
CA PRO A 7 -8.91 -25.67 -1.90
C PRO A 7 -8.10 -26.86 -1.34
N SER A 8 -7.47 -27.65 -2.21
CA SER A 8 -6.60 -28.77 -1.84
C SER A 8 -5.21 -28.37 -1.35
N ALA A 9 -4.77 -27.12 -1.55
CA ALA A 9 -3.46 -26.66 -1.11
C ALA A 9 -3.46 -26.38 0.40
N ASP A 10 -2.45 -26.85 1.12
CA ASP A 10 -2.29 -26.57 2.54
C ASP A 10 -1.39 -25.35 2.77
N ILE A 11 -1.95 -24.31 3.38
CA ILE A 11 -1.21 -23.11 3.75
C ILE A 11 -0.57 -23.32 5.12
N LEU A 12 0.73 -23.62 5.11
CA LEU A 12 1.49 -23.95 6.33
C LEU A 12 1.70 -22.75 7.25
N GLY A 13 1.82 -21.54 6.69
CA GLY A 13 1.94 -20.30 7.48
C GLY A 13 2.28 -19.09 6.63
N ALA A 14 2.32 -17.93 7.26
CA ALA A 14 2.72 -16.66 6.66
C ALA A 14 3.59 -15.86 7.62
N VAL A 15 4.64 -15.21 7.11
CA VAL A 15 5.58 -14.41 7.89
C VAL A 15 5.54 -12.97 7.40
N SER A 16 5.06 -12.06 8.24
CA SER A 16 5.06 -10.64 7.93
C SER A 16 6.31 -9.96 8.47
N VAL A 17 7.01 -9.23 7.59
CA VAL A 17 8.18 -8.40 7.96
C VAL A 17 7.82 -7.21 8.86
N ALA A 18 6.53 -6.87 8.98
CA ALA A 18 6.04 -5.82 9.88
C ALA A 18 6.02 -6.26 11.36
N SER A 19 6.06 -7.57 11.65
CA SER A 19 5.90 -8.13 13.00
C SER A 19 7.21 -8.26 13.81
N PHE A 20 8.21 -7.44 13.52
CA PHE A 20 9.50 -7.45 14.23
C PHE A 20 9.32 -7.13 15.74
N PRO A 21 10.05 -7.75 16.69
CA PRO A 21 11.08 -8.80 16.60
C PRO A 21 10.55 -10.24 16.86
N ARG A 22 9.25 -10.49 16.70
CA ARG A 22 8.64 -11.80 17.08
C ARG A 22 8.96 -12.96 16.13
N ASN A 23 9.74 -12.72 15.08
CA ASN A 23 10.01 -13.67 14.00
C ASN A 23 11.40 -14.32 14.12
N THR A 24 11.52 -15.40 14.90
CA THR A 24 12.73 -16.23 14.95
C THR A 24 12.63 -17.43 14.01
N TYR A 25 13.75 -17.87 13.43
CA TYR A 25 13.76 -19.03 12.52
C TYR A 25 13.17 -20.29 13.19
N ALA A 26 13.47 -20.51 14.48
CA ALA A 26 12.97 -21.66 15.23
C ALA A 26 11.44 -21.81 15.20
N ASN A 27 10.70 -20.70 15.14
CA ASN A 27 9.24 -20.72 15.07
C ASN A 27 8.71 -21.18 13.70
N TYR A 28 9.52 -21.06 12.64
CA TYR A 28 9.11 -21.29 11.25
C TYR A 28 9.90 -22.41 10.56
N ALA A 29 10.98 -22.91 11.17
CA ALA A 29 11.87 -23.91 10.59
C ALA A 29 11.09 -25.11 10.05
N ARG A 30 10.21 -25.69 10.87
CA ARG A 30 9.36 -26.81 10.46
C ARG A 30 8.50 -26.47 9.24
N LEU A 31 7.90 -25.27 9.19
CA LEU A 31 7.04 -24.87 8.08
C LEU A 31 7.84 -24.74 6.78
N ILE A 32 9.04 -24.15 6.86
CA ILE A 32 9.94 -24.00 5.72
C ILE A 32 10.44 -25.37 5.25
N ASP A 33 10.81 -26.27 6.17
CA ASP A 33 11.33 -27.59 5.83
C ASP A 33 10.27 -28.48 5.17
N THR A 34 9.00 -28.35 5.56
CA THR A 34 7.90 -29.17 5.02
C THR A 34 7.20 -28.56 3.80
N ALA A 35 7.46 -27.28 3.48
CA ALA A 35 6.79 -26.63 2.36
C ALA A 35 7.30 -27.14 1.01
N ASP A 36 6.40 -27.52 0.10
CA ASP A 36 6.77 -27.79 -1.29
C ASP A 36 7.07 -26.51 -2.06
N ILE A 37 6.39 -25.42 -1.70
CA ILE A 37 6.46 -24.10 -2.36
C ILE A 37 6.61 -23.03 -1.28
N VAL A 38 7.57 -22.12 -1.48
CA VAL A 38 7.80 -20.94 -0.64
C VAL A 38 7.68 -19.69 -1.49
N LEU A 39 6.68 -18.87 -1.19
CA LEU A 39 6.49 -17.57 -1.84
C LEU A 39 7.09 -16.46 -0.98
N SER A 40 7.85 -15.56 -1.58
CA SER A 40 8.41 -14.41 -0.84
C SER A 40 8.51 -13.16 -1.70
N HIS A 41 8.38 -12.00 -1.06
CA HIS A 41 8.84 -10.74 -1.66
C HIS A 41 10.37 -10.66 -1.58
N THR A 42 10.99 -9.76 -2.36
CA THR A 42 12.39 -9.42 -2.14
C THR A 42 12.59 -8.71 -0.81
N ILE A 43 13.53 -9.19 0.00
CA ILE A 43 13.92 -8.64 1.30
C ILE A 43 15.42 -8.34 1.25
N HIS A 44 15.75 -7.08 1.48
CA HIS A 44 17.12 -6.57 1.36
C HIS A 44 18.09 -7.23 2.35
N ASP A 45 19.35 -7.38 1.96
CA ASP A 45 20.38 -8.07 2.78
C ASP A 45 20.79 -7.29 4.04
N GLN A 46 20.33 -6.05 4.20
CA GLN A 46 20.48 -5.28 5.45
C GLN A 46 19.26 -5.42 6.38
N TYR A 47 18.24 -6.22 6.01
CA TYR A 47 17.08 -6.43 6.89
C TYR A 47 17.51 -7.10 8.21
N PRO A 48 17.02 -6.66 9.38
CA PRO A 48 17.53 -7.14 10.67
C PRO A 48 17.32 -8.63 10.95
N VAL A 49 16.31 -9.26 10.35
CA VAL A 49 16.07 -10.70 10.50
C VAL A 49 16.79 -11.44 9.39
N GLU A 50 17.96 -11.99 9.70
CA GLU A 50 18.87 -12.52 8.69
C GLU A 50 18.25 -13.63 7.83
N TRP A 51 17.59 -14.61 8.46
CA TRP A 51 17.03 -15.75 7.72
C TRP A 51 15.92 -15.37 6.72
N LEU A 52 15.30 -14.19 6.88
CA LEU A 52 14.30 -13.67 5.95
C LEU A 52 14.89 -12.92 4.74
N ARG A 53 16.19 -12.60 4.75
CA ARG A 53 16.86 -11.94 3.61
C ARG A 53 16.76 -12.82 2.38
N THR A 54 16.55 -12.23 1.21
CA THR A 54 16.37 -13.01 -0.03
C THR A 54 17.58 -13.88 -0.34
N SER A 55 18.80 -13.41 -0.08
CA SER A 55 20.02 -14.21 -0.21
C SER A 55 19.99 -15.49 0.63
N ASN A 56 19.56 -15.39 1.89
CA ASN A 56 19.46 -16.52 2.80
C ASN A 56 18.30 -17.44 2.46
N LEU A 57 17.14 -16.90 2.05
CA LEU A 57 16.01 -17.73 1.59
C LEU A 57 16.38 -18.55 0.36
N LYS A 58 17.19 -18.02 -0.57
CA LYS A 58 17.67 -18.80 -1.73
C LYS A 58 18.49 -20.01 -1.31
N VAL A 59 19.34 -19.86 -0.30
CA VAL A 59 20.12 -20.97 0.28
C VAL A 59 19.23 -21.97 1.01
N LEU A 60 18.27 -21.48 1.80
CA LEU A 60 17.39 -22.33 2.62
C LEU A 60 16.37 -23.12 1.80
N CYS A 61 15.79 -22.50 0.77
CA CYS A 61 14.65 -23.06 0.06
C CYS A 61 15.03 -23.67 -1.31
N GLY A 62 16.13 -23.24 -1.92
CA GLY A 62 16.50 -23.67 -3.28
C GLY A 62 15.38 -23.40 -4.28
N ASP A 63 15.10 -24.39 -5.13
CA ASP A 63 14.10 -24.32 -6.21
C ASP A 63 12.66 -24.17 -5.71
N ARG A 64 12.41 -24.36 -4.41
CA ARG A 64 11.08 -24.16 -3.80
C ARG A 64 10.75 -22.68 -3.62
N LEU A 65 11.73 -21.79 -3.71
CA LEU A 65 11.53 -20.35 -3.54
C LEU A 65 11.09 -19.70 -4.85
N HIS A 66 9.94 -19.03 -4.79
CA HIS A 66 9.47 -18.16 -5.87
C HIS A 66 9.28 -16.73 -5.36
N LEU A 67 9.91 -15.80 -6.05
CA LEU A 67 9.90 -14.38 -5.75
C LEU A 67 8.73 -13.70 -6.47
N ILE A 68 7.86 -13.07 -5.68
CA ILE A 68 6.65 -12.38 -6.13
C ILE A 68 6.78 -10.87 -5.90
N PRO A 69 6.04 -10.03 -6.65
CA PRO A 69 6.14 -8.58 -6.53
C PRO A 69 5.50 -8.08 -5.25
N ASN A 70 6.19 -7.17 -4.56
CA ASN A 70 5.57 -6.32 -3.56
C ASN A 70 4.84 -5.18 -4.28
N LEU A 71 3.53 -5.36 -4.50
CA LEU A 71 2.71 -4.48 -5.31
C LEU A 71 2.67 -3.05 -4.73
N TYR A 72 3.03 -2.08 -5.56
CA TYR A 72 3.09 -0.68 -5.20
C TYR A 72 2.70 0.19 -6.38
N PHE A 73 1.77 1.13 -6.18
CA PHE A 73 1.37 2.09 -7.21
C PHE A 73 0.96 3.42 -6.59
N LEU A 74 1.76 4.46 -6.82
CA LEU A 74 1.54 5.79 -6.25
C LEU A 74 0.59 6.66 -7.09
N GLY A 75 0.21 6.23 -8.30
CA GLY A 75 -0.55 7.05 -9.24
C GLY A 75 -1.91 7.53 -8.73
N TYR A 76 -2.61 6.74 -7.91
CA TYR A 76 -3.92 7.13 -7.37
C TYR A 76 -3.84 8.11 -6.19
N THR A 77 -2.75 8.08 -5.44
CA THR A 77 -2.57 8.88 -4.22
C THR A 77 -1.17 9.49 -4.23
N PRO A 78 -0.85 10.35 -5.20
CA PRO A 78 0.51 10.80 -5.43
C PRO A 78 1.08 11.68 -4.31
N ASP A 79 0.18 12.25 -3.50
CA ASP A 79 0.52 13.02 -2.31
C ASP A 79 0.58 12.17 -1.04
N MET A 80 0.35 10.86 -1.10
CA MET A 80 0.39 10.01 0.10
C MET A 80 1.83 9.74 0.52
N VAL A 81 2.14 10.05 1.78
CA VAL A 81 3.49 10.03 2.35
C VAL A 81 3.52 9.41 3.73
N TYR A 82 4.72 9.07 4.18
CA TYR A 82 5.01 8.67 5.56
C TYR A 82 5.75 9.80 6.28
N LEU A 83 5.44 10.01 7.56
CA LEU A 83 6.18 10.92 8.43
C LEU A 83 7.27 10.15 9.19
N HIS A 84 8.51 10.33 8.74
CA HIS A 84 9.72 9.79 9.38
C HIS A 84 10.48 10.94 10.10
N ALA A 85 11.05 10.67 11.27
CA ALA A 85 12.01 11.57 11.93
C ALA A 85 13.22 10.77 12.42
N ASP A 86 14.42 11.31 12.19
CA ASP A 86 15.73 10.86 12.70
C ASP A 86 15.85 9.34 12.99
N GLY A 87 15.77 8.53 11.93
CA GLY A 87 15.98 7.09 12.00
C GLY A 87 14.84 6.27 12.61
N SER A 88 13.78 6.92 13.13
CA SER A 88 12.58 6.25 13.61
C SER A 88 11.53 6.10 12.50
N ARG A 89 11.01 4.88 12.36
CA ARG A 89 9.91 4.56 11.43
C ARG A 89 8.59 5.04 12.03
N HIS A 90 7.80 5.79 11.26
CA HIS A 90 6.41 6.20 11.56
C HIS A 90 6.26 6.98 12.88
N VAL A 91 6.65 8.25 12.87
CA VAL A 91 6.73 9.09 14.08
C VAL A 91 5.38 9.64 14.51
N VAL A 92 4.48 9.81 13.55
CA VAL A 92 3.14 10.32 13.77
C VAL A 92 2.18 9.35 13.09
N GLN A 93 1.13 8.96 13.81
CA GLN A 93 0.02 8.21 13.26
C GLN A 93 -1.19 9.15 13.13
N GLY A 94 -1.89 9.05 12.01
CA GLY A 94 -3.12 9.78 11.72
C GLY A 94 -4.35 8.86 11.59
N PRO A 95 -5.48 9.40 11.08
CA PRO A 95 -6.69 8.61 10.79
C PRO A 95 -6.42 7.44 9.83
N MET A 96 -5.47 7.59 8.89
CA MET A 96 -5.02 6.53 7.99
C MET A 96 -3.73 5.86 8.48
N THR A 97 -3.66 5.59 9.79
CA THR A 97 -2.49 4.98 10.44
C THR A 97 -1.20 5.72 10.13
N ASP A 98 -0.26 5.11 9.41
CA ASP A 98 1.04 5.67 9.10
C ASP A 98 1.00 6.54 7.83
N TYR A 99 -0.10 6.54 7.09
CA TYR A 99 -0.28 7.31 5.86
C TYR A 99 -0.74 8.74 6.18
N HIS A 100 -0.06 9.69 5.55
CA HIS A 100 -0.40 11.11 5.55
C HIS A 100 -0.55 11.60 4.11
N LEU A 101 -1.06 12.83 3.96
CA LEU A 101 -1.18 13.49 2.66
C LEU A 101 -0.33 14.76 2.67
N ALA A 102 0.67 14.84 1.78
CA ALA A 102 1.58 15.97 1.64
C ALA A 102 0.82 17.26 1.31
N SER A 103 -0.26 17.18 0.53
CA SER A 103 -1.17 18.30 0.25
C SER A 103 -1.82 18.86 1.53
N VAL A 104 -2.24 17.99 2.45
CA VAL A 104 -2.85 18.36 3.74
C VAL A 104 -1.79 18.91 4.70
N ILE A 105 -0.59 18.31 4.74
CA ILE A 105 0.54 18.82 5.53
C ILE A 105 0.90 20.23 5.05
N TYR A 106 1.04 20.42 3.74
CA TYR A 106 1.32 21.73 3.15
C TYR A 106 0.26 22.75 3.52
N ALA A 107 -1.02 22.42 3.37
CA ALA A 107 -2.10 23.34 3.70
C ALA A 107 -2.08 23.74 5.19
N TYR A 108 -1.77 22.80 6.08
CA TYR A 108 -1.62 23.06 7.52
C TYR A 108 -0.44 23.99 7.80
N GLN A 109 0.72 23.76 7.18
CA GLN A 109 1.91 24.61 7.31
C GLN A 109 1.65 26.05 6.83
N GLN A 110 0.79 26.22 5.82
CA GLN A 110 0.34 27.52 5.32
C GLN A 110 -0.78 28.16 6.16
N GLY A 111 -1.21 27.53 7.26
CA GLY A 111 -2.28 28.05 8.12
C GLY A 111 -3.66 28.07 7.45
N ARG A 112 -3.90 27.24 6.42
CA ARG A 112 -5.20 27.15 5.75
C ARG A 112 -6.20 26.39 6.61
N SER A 113 -7.47 26.78 6.57
CA SER A 113 -8.55 26.03 7.23
C SER A 113 -8.76 24.63 6.61
N PRO A 114 -9.43 23.69 7.32
CA PRO A 114 -9.76 22.37 6.78
C PRO A 114 -10.48 22.41 5.43
N ASP A 115 -11.46 23.30 5.25
CA ASP A 115 -12.18 23.45 3.97
C ASP A 115 -11.24 23.88 2.83
N ARG A 116 -10.33 24.81 3.10
CA ARG A 116 -9.36 25.30 2.11
C ARG A 116 -8.30 24.26 1.76
N ALA A 117 -7.95 23.40 2.72
CA ALA A 117 -7.08 22.26 2.49
C ALA A 117 -7.80 21.17 1.67
N ALA A 118 -9.03 20.80 2.02
CA ALA A 118 -9.82 19.85 1.26
C ALA A 118 -10.10 20.32 -0.18
N ALA A 119 -10.25 21.63 -0.39
CA ALA A 119 -10.42 22.21 -1.72
C ALA A 119 -9.23 21.93 -2.67
N LEU A 120 -8.01 21.72 -2.15
CA LEU A 120 -6.84 21.35 -2.96
C LEU A 120 -7.05 20.03 -3.70
N PHE A 121 -7.85 19.10 -3.17
CA PHE A 121 -8.11 17.81 -3.82
C PHE A 121 -8.83 17.97 -5.18
N SER A 122 -9.47 19.12 -5.41
CA SER A 122 -10.11 19.44 -6.68
C SER A 122 -9.33 20.45 -7.53
N ASP A 123 -8.14 20.88 -7.10
CA ASP A 123 -7.31 21.86 -7.79
C ASP A 123 -6.41 21.18 -8.83
N ASP A 124 -6.81 21.28 -10.10
CA ASP A 124 -6.10 20.68 -11.23
C ASP A 124 -4.69 21.27 -11.40
N ALA A 125 -4.53 22.58 -11.23
CA ALA A 125 -3.24 23.24 -11.40
C ALA A 125 -2.26 22.78 -10.32
N PHE A 126 -2.72 22.70 -9.07
CA PHE A 126 -1.93 22.22 -7.95
C PHE A 126 -1.43 20.78 -8.19
N PHE A 127 -2.32 19.86 -8.59
CA PHE A 127 -1.93 18.47 -8.81
C PHE A 127 -1.08 18.28 -10.07
N GLN A 128 -1.38 19.00 -11.15
CA GLN A 128 -0.57 18.97 -12.36
C GLN A 128 0.85 19.47 -12.10
N GLN A 129 1.01 20.56 -11.34
CA GLN A 129 2.32 21.13 -11.04
C GLN A 129 3.18 20.20 -10.17
N ASN A 130 2.58 19.58 -9.16
CA ASN A 130 3.33 18.87 -8.11
C ASN A 130 3.43 17.36 -8.33
N TYR A 131 2.52 16.76 -9.10
CA TYR A 131 2.37 15.31 -9.18
C TYR A 131 2.21 14.76 -10.60
N ALA A 132 2.35 15.60 -11.63
CA ALA A 132 2.45 15.10 -13.00
C ALA A 132 3.61 14.10 -13.13
N GLY A 133 3.36 12.97 -13.78
CA GLY A 133 4.36 11.92 -13.93
C GLY A 133 4.40 10.89 -12.80
N ALA A 134 3.66 11.08 -11.69
CA ALA A 134 3.74 10.17 -10.53
C ALA A 134 3.33 8.73 -10.88
N ALA A 135 2.34 8.55 -11.75
CA ALA A 135 1.92 7.24 -12.22
C ALA A 135 3.02 6.56 -13.06
N GLU A 136 3.60 7.30 -14.00
CA GLU A 136 4.67 6.84 -14.89
C GLU A 136 5.91 6.46 -14.09
N GLN A 137 6.33 7.30 -13.14
CA GLN A 137 7.47 7.01 -12.25
C GLN A 137 7.20 5.77 -11.39
N SER A 138 5.96 5.60 -10.90
CA SER A 138 5.59 4.41 -10.13
C SER A 138 5.65 3.14 -10.97
N LEU A 139 5.27 3.18 -12.26
CA LEU A 139 5.39 2.03 -13.17
C LEU A 139 6.84 1.72 -13.53
N ILE A 140 7.68 2.74 -13.72
CA ILE A 140 9.12 2.57 -13.96
C ILE A 140 9.77 1.88 -12.75
N GLU A 141 9.46 2.35 -11.53
CA GLU A 141 10.00 1.75 -10.32
C GLU A 141 9.49 0.32 -10.10
N LEU A 142 8.21 0.05 -10.38
CA LEU A 142 7.67 -1.31 -10.33
C LEU A 142 8.38 -2.23 -11.34
N THR A 143 8.55 -1.77 -12.59
CA THR A 143 9.31 -2.49 -13.63
C THR A 143 10.72 -2.84 -13.14
N ARG A 144 11.42 -1.87 -12.53
CA ARG A 144 12.77 -2.06 -12.01
C ARG A 144 12.81 -3.11 -10.88
N ARG A 145 11.85 -3.07 -9.95
CA ARG A 145 11.74 -4.04 -8.84
C ARG A 145 11.40 -5.45 -9.32
N GLU A 146 10.62 -5.55 -10.40
CA GLU A 146 10.16 -6.82 -10.97
C GLU A 146 11.19 -7.51 -11.89
N ALA A 147 12.29 -6.83 -12.23
CA ALA A 147 13.29 -7.33 -13.18
C ALA A 147 13.86 -8.70 -12.81
N HIS A 148 13.99 -8.99 -11.52
CA HIS A 148 14.59 -10.23 -10.99
C HIS A 148 13.59 -11.16 -10.29
N LEU A 149 12.29 -10.95 -10.49
CA LEU A 149 11.24 -11.77 -9.90
C LEU A 149 10.78 -12.86 -10.88
N ASP A 150 10.26 -13.95 -10.32
CA ASP A 150 9.68 -15.05 -11.10
C ASP A 150 8.32 -14.66 -11.67
N ILE A 151 7.56 -13.86 -10.93
CA ILE A 151 6.27 -13.31 -11.34
C ILE A 151 6.34 -11.79 -11.45
N ARG A 152 5.73 -11.24 -12.50
CA ARG A 152 5.63 -9.80 -12.77
C ARG A 152 4.17 -9.38 -12.84
N MET A 153 3.89 -8.12 -12.56
CA MET A 153 2.55 -7.52 -12.55
C MET A 153 2.50 -6.14 -13.21
N VAL A 154 3.64 -5.54 -13.56
CA VAL A 154 3.69 -4.17 -14.09
C VAL A 154 2.93 -3.99 -15.40
N ASP A 155 2.93 -4.99 -16.27
CA ASP A 155 2.16 -5.01 -17.51
C ASP A 155 0.65 -4.90 -17.23
N TYR A 156 0.14 -5.71 -16.29
CA TYR A 156 -1.27 -5.68 -15.90
C TYR A 156 -1.64 -4.34 -15.27
N VAL A 157 -0.79 -3.81 -14.39
CA VAL A 157 -1.02 -2.51 -13.76
C VAL A 157 -1.05 -1.41 -14.82
N ALA A 158 -0.07 -1.36 -15.73
CA ALA A 158 0.03 -0.36 -16.78
C ALA A 158 -1.17 -0.39 -17.74
N GLU A 159 -1.68 -1.58 -18.07
CA GLU A 159 -2.83 -1.76 -18.96
C GLU A 159 -4.15 -1.32 -18.29
N HIS A 160 -4.34 -1.61 -16.99
CA HIS A 160 -5.66 -1.52 -16.37
C HIS A 160 -5.84 -0.38 -15.36
N TYR A 161 -4.79 0.31 -14.91
CA TYR A 161 -4.92 1.31 -13.83
C TYR A 161 -5.85 2.48 -14.18
N LYS A 162 -6.11 2.76 -15.45
CA LYS A 162 -7.06 3.82 -15.83
C LYS A 162 -8.51 3.36 -15.77
N HIS A 163 -8.76 2.07 -15.97
CA HIS A 163 -10.10 1.55 -16.24
C HIS A 163 -10.68 0.71 -15.11
N ARG A 164 -9.83 0.27 -14.17
CA ARG A 164 -10.24 -0.45 -12.97
C ARG A 164 -9.43 0.04 -11.78
N ARG A 165 -10.08 0.19 -10.64
CA ARG A 165 -9.38 0.43 -9.39
C ARG A 165 -8.55 -0.81 -9.03
N LEU A 166 -7.23 -0.63 -8.98
CA LEU A 166 -6.30 -1.72 -8.66
C LEU A 166 -5.77 -1.66 -7.22
N PHE A 167 -5.80 -0.49 -6.59
CA PHE A 167 -5.22 -0.23 -5.28
C PHE A 167 -6.15 0.63 -4.39
N HIS A 168 -6.12 0.37 -3.08
CA HIS A 168 -6.79 1.13 -2.02
C HIS A 168 -5.93 2.27 -1.48
N THR A 169 -4.61 2.00 -1.34
CA THR A 169 -3.53 2.94 -1.02
C THR A 169 -2.33 2.61 -1.91
N LEU A 170 -1.22 3.35 -1.78
CA LEU A 170 0.01 3.12 -2.55
C LEU A 170 0.57 1.68 -2.51
N ASN A 171 0.24 0.87 -1.52
CA ASN A 171 0.75 -0.51 -1.32
C ASN A 171 -0.34 -1.52 -0.89
N HIS A 172 -1.62 -1.12 -0.87
CA HIS A 172 -2.73 -2.01 -0.58
C HIS A 172 -3.47 -2.34 -1.89
N PRO A 173 -3.09 -3.41 -2.60
CA PRO A 173 -3.84 -3.86 -3.77
C PRO A 173 -5.27 -4.27 -3.39
N THR A 174 -6.19 -4.09 -4.33
CA THR A 174 -7.57 -4.58 -4.23
C THR A 174 -7.62 -6.11 -4.26
N ALA A 175 -8.73 -6.69 -3.78
CA ALA A 175 -9.00 -8.12 -3.95
C ALA A 175 -8.84 -8.59 -5.40
N HIS A 176 -9.27 -7.75 -6.36
CA HIS A 176 -9.11 -8.01 -7.79
C HIS A 176 -7.63 -8.10 -8.20
N LEU A 177 -6.80 -7.13 -7.83
CA LEU A 177 -5.38 -7.20 -8.21
C LEU A 177 -4.67 -8.39 -7.53
N LEU A 178 -5.06 -8.72 -6.29
CA LEU A 178 -4.54 -9.90 -5.58
C LEU A 178 -4.96 -11.22 -6.25
N SER A 179 -6.13 -11.29 -6.87
CA SER A 179 -6.59 -12.49 -7.59
C SER A 179 -5.84 -12.68 -8.90
N VAL A 180 -5.54 -11.60 -9.61
CA VAL A 180 -4.68 -11.63 -10.80
C VAL A 180 -3.26 -12.07 -10.42
N LEU A 181 -2.71 -11.56 -9.32
CA LEU A 181 -1.40 -12.02 -8.83
C LEU A 181 -1.43 -13.52 -8.48
N ALA A 182 -2.47 -13.98 -7.78
CA ALA A 182 -2.62 -15.39 -7.42
C ALA A 182 -2.76 -16.31 -8.65
N ASP A 183 -3.51 -15.88 -9.66
CA ASP A 183 -3.64 -16.57 -10.96
C ASP A 183 -2.27 -16.71 -11.66
N ARG A 184 -1.48 -15.63 -11.71
CA ARG A 184 -0.12 -15.68 -12.28
C ARG A 184 0.83 -16.57 -11.49
N ILE A 185 0.76 -16.53 -10.16
CA ILE A 185 1.55 -17.43 -9.30
C ILE A 185 1.21 -18.89 -9.61
N LEU A 186 -0.08 -19.24 -9.62
CA LEU A 186 -0.51 -20.63 -9.82
C LEU A 186 -0.22 -21.12 -11.24
N THR A 187 -0.35 -20.24 -12.23
CA THR A 187 0.05 -20.52 -13.63
C THR A 187 1.56 -20.77 -13.74
N HIS A 188 2.38 -19.93 -13.11
CA HIS A 188 3.84 -20.10 -13.07
C HIS A 188 4.25 -21.44 -12.43
N LEU A 189 3.52 -21.86 -11.39
CA LEU A 189 3.76 -23.13 -10.69
C LEU A 189 3.18 -24.35 -11.41
N GLY A 190 2.44 -24.17 -12.51
CA GLY A 190 1.77 -25.26 -13.23
C GLY A 190 0.64 -25.92 -12.42
N ILE A 191 0.05 -25.20 -11.47
CA ILE A 191 -1.02 -25.72 -10.59
C ILE A 191 -2.37 -25.39 -11.20
N ALA A 192 -3.20 -26.41 -11.44
CA ALA A 192 -4.59 -26.21 -11.85
C ALA A 192 -5.40 -25.52 -10.74
N HIS A 193 -6.18 -24.52 -11.10
CA HIS A 193 -6.87 -23.68 -10.13
C HIS A 193 -8.16 -23.07 -10.69
N TYR A 194 -9.02 -22.59 -9.79
CA TYR A 194 -10.24 -21.87 -10.16
C TYR A 194 -9.95 -20.40 -10.43
N ASP A 195 -10.57 -19.85 -11.49
CA ASP A 195 -10.60 -18.41 -11.70
C ASP A 195 -11.55 -17.77 -10.69
N MET A 196 -10.99 -16.97 -9.79
CA MET A 196 -11.75 -16.29 -8.75
C MET A 196 -11.83 -14.78 -8.99
N ARG A 197 -11.33 -14.25 -10.12
CA ARG A 197 -11.06 -12.81 -10.30
C ARG A 197 -12.27 -11.91 -10.06
N GLU A 198 -13.47 -12.37 -10.40
CA GLU A 198 -14.73 -11.62 -10.25
C GLU A 198 -15.65 -12.17 -9.14
N VAL A 199 -15.19 -13.18 -8.37
CA VAL A 199 -16.03 -13.92 -7.40
C VAL A 199 -15.66 -13.61 -5.94
N ILE A 200 -14.52 -12.98 -5.70
CA ILE A 200 -14.03 -12.75 -4.33
C ILE A 200 -14.83 -11.63 -3.66
N GLN A 201 -15.49 -11.98 -2.55
CA GLN A 201 -16.22 -11.02 -1.71
C GLN A 201 -15.33 -10.38 -0.64
N GLU A 202 -14.27 -11.07 -0.20
CA GLU A 202 -13.38 -10.57 0.85
C GLU A 202 -12.24 -9.73 0.26
N ASP A 203 -12.12 -8.48 0.73
CA ASP A 203 -11.01 -7.61 0.37
C ASP A 203 -10.09 -7.37 1.59
N PRO A 204 -9.01 -8.16 1.72
CA PRO A 204 -8.22 -8.23 2.94
C PRO A 204 -7.40 -6.96 3.23
N LEU A 205 -7.27 -6.06 2.26
CA LEU A 205 -6.48 -4.83 2.40
C LEU A 205 -7.36 -3.57 2.28
N SER A 206 -8.67 -3.72 2.44
CA SER A 206 -9.68 -2.65 2.31
C SER A 206 -9.95 -1.84 3.58
N ASP A 207 -9.17 -2.02 4.66
CA ASP A 207 -9.35 -1.25 5.89
C ASP A 207 -9.07 0.25 5.71
N ILE A 208 -8.10 0.58 4.86
CA ILE A 208 -7.77 1.95 4.46
C ILE A 208 -8.00 2.07 2.97
N VAL A 209 -8.98 2.87 2.58
CA VAL A 209 -9.33 3.14 1.18
C VAL A 209 -9.29 4.65 0.98
N LYS A 210 -8.27 5.12 0.26
CA LYS A 210 -8.18 6.52 -0.18
C LYS A 210 -8.65 6.61 -1.62
N ALA A 211 -9.74 7.31 -1.88
CA ALA A 211 -10.16 7.60 -3.24
C ALA A 211 -9.12 8.54 -3.91
N PRO A 212 -8.77 8.31 -5.19
CA PRO A 212 -8.07 9.30 -5.98
C PRO A 212 -8.77 10.65 -5.86
N HIS A 213 -7.99 11.70 -5.58
CA HIS A 213 -8.53 13.05 -5.51
C HIS A 213 -9.21 13.43 -6.85
N PRO A 214 -10.28 14.25 -6.86
CA PRO A 214 -10.93 14.66 -8.10
C PRO A 214 -9.95 15.20 -9.17
N ALA A 215 -8.94 15.98 -8.75
CA ALA A 215 -7.90 16.47 -9.66
C ALA A 215 -7.03 15.34 -10.24
N VAL A 216 -6.66 14.33 -9.42
CA VAL A 216 -5.90 13.15 -9.87
C VAL A 216 -6.73 12.29 -10.83
N HIS A 217 -8.02 12.11 -10.54
CA HIS A 217 -8.95 11.37 -11.39
C HIS A 217 -9.02 11.97 -12.80
N ARG A 218 -9.16 13.31 -12.89
CA ARG A 218 -9.11 14.04 -14.17
C ARG A 218 -7.73 14.00 -14.83
N MET A 219 -6.66 14.26 -14.07
CA MET A 219 -5.28 14.28 -14.56
C MET A 219 -4.89 12.96 -15.25
N LEU A 220 -5.30 11.82 -14.68
CA LEU A 220 -4.97 10.50 -15.24
C LEU A 220 -6.01 9.98 -16.26
N GLY A 221 -7.16 10.65 -16.37
CA GLY A 221 -8.29 10.19 -17.17
C GLY A 221 -8.85 8.85 -16.69
N LEU A 222 -9.03 8.70 -15.38
CA LEU A 222 -9.57 7.47 -14.80
C LEU A 222 -11.05 7.31 -15.20
N THR A 223 -11.47 6.09 -15.52
CA THR A 223 -12.85 5.80 -15.98
C THR A 223 -13.64 4.95 -15.00
N PHE A 224 -13.03 4.50 -13.92
CA PHE A 224 -13.74 3.81 -12.84
C PHE A 224 -14.31 4.82 -11.83
N ASP A 225 -15.37 4.39 -11.14
CA ASP A 225 -15.99 5.18 -10.09
C ASP A 225 -15.18 5.17 -8.80
N ASN A 226 -15.07 6.34 -8.18
CA ASN A 226 -14.50 6.48 -6.86
C ASN A 226 -15.57 6.26 -5.79
N PRO A 227 -15.23 5.65 -4.64
CA PRO A 227 -16.04 5.79 -3.45
C PRO A 227 -16.26 7.28 -3.14
N PRO A 228 -17.46 7.70 -2.73
CA PRO A 228 -17.76 9.10 -2.45
C PRO A 228 -17.07 9.62 -1.18
N VAL A 229 -16.51 8.71 -0.38
CA VAL A 229 -15.88 8.96 0.92
C VAL A 229 -14.66 8.07 1.06
N ASP A 230 -13.68 8.55 1.82
CA ASP A 230 -12.51 7.77 2.21
C ASP A 230 -12.89 6.83 3.37
N ARG A 231 -12.35 5.61 3.40
CA ARG A 231 -12.56 4.65 4.51
C ARG A 231 -11.26 4.51 5.29
N SER A 232 -11.32 4.65 6.62
CA SER A 232 -10.16 4.40 7.49
C SER A 232 -10.58 4.17 8.94
N TYR A 233 -9.68 4.33 9.91
CA TYR A 233 -9.97 4.11 11.32
C TYR A 233 -10.45 5.38 12.03
N SER A 234 -11.42 5.22 12.93
CA SER A 234 -11.78 6.24 13.91
C SER A 234 -10.55 6.61 14.77
N LEU A 235 -10.51 7.84 15.27
CA LEU A 235 -9.51 8.26 16.24
C LEU A 235 -10.04 8.10 17.66
N LYS A 236 -9.19 7.59 18.55
CA LYS A 236 -9.42 7.59 20.00
C LYS A 236 -9.29 8.99 20.58
N SER A 237 -9.65 9.18 21.85
CA SER A 237 -9.53 10.47 22.55
C SER A 237 -8.09 11.02 22.60
N ASN A 238 -7.09 10.15 22.54
CA ASN A 238 -5.68 10.51 22.44
C ASN A 238 -5.21 10.76 20.99
N LEU A 239 -6.11 10.77 20.01
CA LEU A 239 -5.84 10.98 18.59
C LEU A 239 -5.01 9.88 17.90
N THR A 240 -4.93 8.68 18.49
CA THR A 240 -4.37 7.49 17.81
C THR A 240 -5.48 6.70 17.10
N PRO A 241 -5.18 6.00 15.98
CA PRO A 241 -6.17 5.19 15.28
C PRO A 241 -6.72 4.04 16.15
N ASP A 242 -8.02 3.81 16.07
CA ASP A 242 -8.70 2.66 16.65
C ASP A 242 -8.86 1.55 15.61
N LEU A 243 -7.94 0.58 15.65
CA LEU A 243 -7.89 -0.53 14.69
C LEU A 243 -9.11 -1.47 14.74
N HIS A 244 -10.03 -1.27 15.70
CA HIS A 244 -11.28 -2.01 15.81
C HIS A 244 -12.51 -1.19 15.35
N SER A 245 -12.33 0.08 14.97
CA SER A 245 -13.41 0.98 14.60
C SER A 245 -13.12 1.62 13.26
N LEU A 246 -13.81 1.16 12.21
CA LEU A 246 -13.76 1.79 10.89
C LEU A 246 -14.74 2.96 10.80
N ARG A 247 -14.34 4.01 10.08
CA ARG A 247 -15.12 5.20 9.79
C ARG A 247 -14.97 5.58 8.30
N TYR A 248 -16.05 6.14 7.77
CA TYR A 248 -16.05 6.81 6.49
C TYR A 248 -15.91 8.31 6.69
N TYR A 249 -15.05 8.94 5.90
CA TYR A 249 -14.70 10.35 5.98
C TYR A 249 -15.03 11.04 4.67
N THR A 250 -15.77 12.14 4.75
CA THR A 250 -15.69 13.17 3.71
C THR A 250 -14.29 13.77 3.68
N SER A 251 -13.93 14.45 2.57
CA SER A 251 -12.62 15.11 2.47
C SER A 251 -12.37 16.11 3.60
N VAL A 252 -13.38 16.89 4.00
CA VAL A 252 -13.25 17.88 5.09
C VAL A 252 -13.04 17.17 6.42
N GLU A 253 -13.87 16.17 6.77
CA GLU A 253 -13.71 15.42 8.02
C GLU A 253 -12.35 14.72 8.13
N LEU A 254 -11.83 14.19 7.01
CA LEU A 254 -10.51 13.58 6.99
C LEU A 254 -9.42 14.61 7.29
N VAL A 255 -9.50 15.78 6.66
CA VAL A 255 -8.56 16.88 6.91
C VAL A 255 -8.66 17.37 8.36
N GLU A 256 -9.85 17.53 8.91
CA GLU A 256 -10.05 17.90 10.32
C GLU A 256 -9.40 16.90 11.27
N ALA A 257 -9.57 15.60 11.00
CA ALA A 257 -8.94 14.54 11.78
C ALA A 257 -7.41 14.61 11.71
N TYR A 258 -6.83 14.83 10.52
CA TYR A 258 -5.40 15.07 10.38
C TYR A 258 -4.95 16.34 11.11
N TYR A 259 -5.68 17.44 11.01
CA TYR A 259 -5.33 18.70 11.65
C TYR A 259 -5.32 18.60 13.18
N ALA A 260 -6.26 17.84 13.77
CA ALA A 260 -6.24 17.55 15.20
C ALA A 260 -4.94 16.83 15.60
N VAL A 261 -4.51 15.83 14.81
CA VAL A 261 -3.23 15.14 15.01
C VAL A 261 -2.05 16.10 14.80
N TYR A 262 -2.08 16.93 13.76
CA TYR A 262 -0.99 17.85 13.45
C TYR A 262 -0.81 18.94 14.51
N GLN A 263 -1.89 19.38 15.13
CA GLN A 263 -1.83 20.31 16.25
C GLN A 263 -1.09 19.70 17.45
N ARG A 264 -1.32 18.40 17.74
CA ARG A 264 -0.60 17.67 18.79
C ARG A 264 0.88 17.46 18.44
N HIS A 265 1.20 17.29 17.16
CA HIS A 265 2.56 17.02 16.66
C HIS A 265 3.17 18.21 15.91
N ARG A 266 2.81 19.44 16.31
CA ARG A 266 3.07 20.66 15.52
C ARG A 266 4.54 20.84 15.11
N GLU A 267 5.48 20.59 16.02
CA GLU A 267 6.91 20.73 15.72
C GLU A 267 7.36 19.80 14.58
N VAL A 268 6.96 18.53 14.63
CA VAL A 268 7.28 17.54 13.60
C VAL A 268 6.65 17.93 12.26
N ILE A 269 5.38 18.36 12.29
CA ILE A 269 4.66 18.73 11.07
C ILE A 269 5.25 20.00 10.44
N MET A 270 5.60 21.00 11.23
CA MET A 270 6.21 22.24 10.71
C MET A 270 7.62 22.02 10.16
N ALA A 271 8.34 21.00 10.65
CA ALA A 271 9.67 20.64 10.15
C ALA A 271 9.64 19.76 8.88
N TYR A 272 8.51 19.11 8.58
CA TYR A 272 8.42 18.19 7.45
C TYR A 272 8.51 18.90 6.09
N GLN A 273 9.34 18.40 5.19
CA GLN A 273 9.51 18.94 3.84
C GLN A 273 8.61 18.20 2.85
N THR A 274 7.54 18.86 2.40
CA THR A 274 6.52 18.24 1.52
C THR A 274 6.93 18.12 0.05
N GLN A 275 8.04 18.74 -0.37
CA GLN A 275 8.47 18.83 -1.78
C GLN A 275 7.44 19.48 -2.73
N ILE A 276 6.41 20.14 -2.19
CA ILE A 276 5.41 20.90 -2.94
C ILE A 276 5.99 22.27 -3.32
N SER A 277 5.85 22.65 -4.59
CA SER A 277 6.21 23.98 -5.09
C SER A 277 5.10 24.98 -4.76
N ALA A 278 5.49 26.14 -4.25
CA ALA A 278 4.59 27.25 -3.94
C ALA A 278 4.17 28.05 -5.19
#